data_AF-A0A2H3EU03-F1
#
_entry.id   AF-A0A2H3EU03-F1
#
_cell.length_a   1.000
_cell.length_b   1.000
_cell.length_c   1.000
_cell.angle_alpha   90.00
_cell.angle_beta   90.00
_cell.angle_gamma   90.00
#
_symmetry.space_group_name_H-M   'P 1'
#
loop_
_entity.id
_entity.type
_entity.pdbx_description
1 polymer ?
#
loop_
_entity_poly.entity_id
_entity_poly.type
_entity_poly.pdbx_seq_one_letter_code
_entity_poly.pdbx_strand_id
1 'polypeptide(L)'
;MTHFILEPNEKFTADNASASRACYDKRENADSPAAKLYCPDKSGYKWIDRYLASLDPEKDWEEMVKTFMSYNSNEFIVNIMYSATFLVVNMNPVGLGTSVHTGKVFNKKQKRFEDTRDFFLPLFEFGPTSTIHSENQRRLNALHMRLAKQLPGSWNHYEDFIEPCAVAAVQVHNTMRLAGLPGLPPHMQRAMYLFAKCLYEGFLMESGFVPPDSFPPNFDACIKFNEEWGRRPWPPSDAARLAGKAISEQFEERWFPRPFHFVGRAVFCLPLADETLEYFGLGPRNQVVTFLVKKAMWLAFTIQALMPDPKLGTYEKNRMKRDGVPLPQSPVKNFVMAALLAALLSVAIYHFTNMQ
;
A
#
# COMPACT_ATOMS: atom_id res chain seq x y z
N MET A 1 -23.03 -0.14 -40.48
CA MET A 1 -21.59 -0.11 -40.81
C MET A 1 -21.22 1.31 -41.14
N THR A 2 -20.68 2.03 -40.16
CA THR A 2 -20.16 3.39 -40.35
C THR A 2 -18.87 3.44 -39.56
N HIS A 3 -17.76 3.38 -40.28
CA HIS A 3 -16.41 3.38 -39.72
C HIS A 3 -16.08 4.78 -39.22
N PHE A 4 -15.91 4.94 -37.90
CA PHE A 4 -15.14 6.06 -37.34
C PHE A 4 -13.70 5.58 -37.19
N ILE A 5 -12.87 5.92 -38.17
CA ILE A 5 -11.41 5.91 -38.04
C ILE A 5 -11.08 7.23 -37.36
N LEU A 6 -10.62 7.18 -36.11
CA LEU A 6 -10.02 8.35 -35.47
C LEU A 6 -8.60 8.52 -36.05
N GLU A 7 -8.41 9.62 -36.75
CA GLU A 7 -7.12 10.09 -37.27
C GLU A 7 -6.12 10.29 -36.10
N PRO A 8 -4.86 9.86 -36.26
CA PRO A 8 -3.83 10.03 -35.26
C PRO A 8 -3.19 11.41 -35.43
N ASN A 9 -3.68 12.45 -34.76
CA ASN A 9 -2.93 13.67 -34.40
C ASN A 9 -3.86 14.75 -33.82
N GLU A 10 -4.09 14.71 -32.51
CA GLU A 10 -4.16 15.96 -31.75
C GLU A 10 -3.08 15.89 -30.67
N LYS A 11 -2.05 16.70 -30.88
CA LYS A 11 -0.98 16.88 -29.92
C LYS A 11 -1.59 17.38 -28.62
N PHE A 12 -1.31 16.63 -27.56
CA PHE A 12 -1.41 17.05 -26.17
C PHE A 12 -0.92 18.51 -26.03
N THR A 13 -1.82 19.46 -25.86
CA THR A 13 -1.45 20.87 -25.69
C THR A 13 -0.97 21.10 -24.25
N ALA A 14 0.09 21.89 -24.12
CA ALA A 14 0.91 22.01 -22.91
C ALA A 14 0.25 22.77 -21.74
N ASP A 15 -0.97 23.27 -21.90
CA ASP A 15 -1.46 24.40 -21.09
C ASP A 15 -2.23 24.00 -19.83
N ASN A 16 -2.54 22.71 -19.60
CA ASN A 16 -3.20 22.22 -18.38
C ASN A 16 -2.29 21.40 -17.44
N ALA A 17 -0.96 21.45 -17.62
CA ALA A 17 -0.03 20.52 -16.96
C ALA A 17 1.00 21.16 -16.00
N SER A 18 0.96 22.46 -15.72
CA SER A 18 2.10 23.17 -15.11
C SER A 18 2.55 22.66 -13.72
N ALA A 19 1.63 22.20 -12.86
CA ALA A 19 1.99 21.66 -11.55
C ALA A 19 2.44 20.19 -11.59
N SER A 20 1.77 19.33 -12.36
CA SER A 20 2.16 17.91 -12.53
C SER A 20 3.50 17.80 -13.25
N ARG A 21 3.76 18.67 -14.24
CA ARG A 21 5.06 18.78 -14.92
C ARG A 21 6.16 19.21 -13.97
N ALA A 22 5.94 20.12 -13.02
CA ALA A 22 6.98 20.54 -12.08
C ALA A 22 7.47 19.39 -11.18
N CYS A 23 6.57 18.50 -10.74
CA CYS A 23 6.91 17.31 -9.95
C CYS A 23 7.57 16.23 -10.83
N TYR A 24 7.16 16.12 -12.08
CA TYR A 24 7.72 15.18 -13.07
C TYR A 24 9.10 15.63 -13.61
N ASP A 25 9.29 16.92 -13.89
CA ASP A 25 10.53 17.51 -14.39
C ASP A 25 11.61 17.59 -13.28
N LYS A 26 11.19 17.74 -12.02
CA LYS A 26 12.11 17.59 -10.87
C LYS A 26 12.66 16.16 -10.74
N ARG A 27 11.92 15.13 -11.18
CA ARG A 27 12.37 13.72 -11.16
C ARG A 27 13.43 13.42 -12.20
N GLU A 28 13.32 13.99 -13.40
CA GLU A 28 14.30 13.78 -14.47
C GLU A 28 15.64 14.51 -14.19
N ASN A 29 15.62 15.52 -13.32
CA ASN A 29 16.81 16.29 -12.92
C ASN A 29 17.41 15.84 -11.56
N ALA A 30 16.93 14.76 -10.94
CA ALA A 30 17.36 14.31 -9.62
C ALA A 30 18.75 13.64 -9.59
N ASP A 31 19.42 13.48 -10.75
CA ASP A 31 20.80 12.97 -10.86
C ASP A 31 21.84 14.05 -10.47
N SER A 32 21.67 14.65 -9.29
CA SER A 32 22.81 15.26 -8.61
C SER A 32 23.62 14.13 -7.95
N PRO A 33 24.95 14.04 -8.20
CA PRO A 33 25.86 13.18 -7.43
C PRO A 33 25.86 13.47 -5.91
N ALA A 34 25.10 14.47 -5.45
CA ALA A 34 24.92 14.87 -4.07
C ALA A 34 23.70 14.25 -3.37
N ALA A 35 22.92 13.36 -4.00
CA ALA A 35 22.07 12.43 -3.26
C ALA A 35 22.96 11.43 -2.50
N LYS A 36 23.73 11.93 -1.53
CA LYS A 36 24.32 11.09 -0.49
C LYS A 36 23.15 10.28 0.05
N LEU A 37 23.26 8.96 -0.02
CA LEU A 37 22.57 8.11 0.94
C LEU A 37 23.03 8.60 2.31
N TYR A 38 22.34 9.59 2.88
CA TYR A 38 22.63 10.04 4.23
C TYR A 38 22.30 8.83 5.10
N CYS A 39 23.33 8.23 5.66
CA CYS A 39 23.15 7.13 6.59
C CYS A 39 22.93 7.81 7.94
N PRO A 40 21.70 7.80 8.49
CA PRO A 40 21.44 8.43 9.77
C PRO A 40 22.35 7.84 10.83
N ASP A 41 22.68 8.61 11.87
CA ASP A 41 23.33 8.03 13.04
C ASP A 41 22.38 7.03 13.71
N LYS A 42 22.62 5.75 13.43
CA LYS A 42 21.86 4.64 13.98
C LYS A 42 22.31 4.28 15.40
N SER A 43 23.11 5.10 16.08
CA SER A 43 23.53 4.85 17.46
C SER A 43 22.35 4.92 18.44
N GLY A 44 22.36 4.11 19.49
CA GLY A 44 21.35 4.14 20.56
C GLY A 44 20.09 3.29 20.32
N TYR A 45 19.21 3.31 21.32
CA TYR A 45 18.06 2.40 21.46
C TYR A 45 16.89 2.76 20.53
N LYS A 46 16.54 4.06 20.46
CA LYS A 46 15.44 4.63 19.67
C LYS A 46 15.92 5.68 18.69
N TRP A 47 16.76 5.24 17.76
CA TRP A 47 17.40 6.14 16.80
C TRP A 47 16.43 6.59 15.70
N ILE A 48 15.43 5.78 15.33
CA ILE A 48 14.48 6.09 14.26
C ILE A 48 13.62 7.28 14.67
N ASP A 49 12.97 7.21 15.84
CA ASP A 49 12.10 8.29 16.32
C ASP A 49 12.88 9.61 16.49
N ARG A 50 14.10 9.53 17.03
CA ARG A 50 14.99 10.69 17.17
C ARG A 50 15.37 11.28 15.82
N TYR A 51 15.69 10.45 14.83
CA TYR A 51 16.04 10.90 13.49
C TYR A 51 14.83 11.52 12.79
N LEU A 52 13.67 10.86 12.80
CA LEU A 52 12.43 11.39 12.21
C LEU A 52 12.02 12.73 12.86
N ALA A 53 12.19 12.88 14.16
CA ALA A 53 11.91 14.14 14.87
C ALA A 53 12.88 15.28 14.54
N SER A 54 14.05 14.98 13.96
CA SER A 54 15.03 15.99 13.52
C SER A 54 14.79 16.53 12.11
N LEU A 55 13.89 15.89 11.36
CA LEU A 55 13.60 16.21 9.95
C LEU A 55 12.44 17.22 9.84
N ASP A 56 12.47 18.05 8.80
CA ASP A 56 11.42 19.02 8.48
C ASP A 56 10.40 18.37 7.55
N PRO A 57 9.13 18.14 7.96
CA PRO A 57 8.16 17.44 7.13
C PRO A 57 7.77 18.18 5.84
N GLU A 58 8.10 19.45 5.65
CA GLU A 58 7.88 20.13 4.35
C GLU A 58 9.02 19.89 3.36
N LYS A 59 10.22 19.57 3.85
CA LYS A 59 11.43 19.46 3.02
C LYS A 59 11.94 18.03 2.90
N ASP A 60 11.88 17.30 4.00
CA ASP A 60 12.50 15.99 4.20
C ASP A 60 11.44 14.87 4.21
N TRP A 61 10.19 15.16 3.82
CA TRP A 61 9.08 14.19 3.84
C TRP A 61 9.42 12.86 3.17
N GLU A 62 10.19 12.90 2.08
CA GLU A 62 10.59 11.70 1.35
C GLU A 62 11.48 10.80 2.22
N GLU A 63 12.48 11.40 2.86
CA GLU A 63 13.41 10.70 3.75
C GLU A 63 12.72 10.18 5.01
N MET A 64 11.77 10.95 5.55
CA MET A 64 10.93 10.54 6.67
C MET A 64 10.13 9.28 6.32
N VAL A 65 9.42 9.27 5.19
CA VAL A 65 8.60 8.12 4.78
C VAL A 65 9.48 6.93 4.40
N LYS A 66 10.57 7.12 3.65
CA LYS A 66 11.52 6.04 3.31
C LYS A 66 12.07 5.39 4.57
N THR A 67 12.52 6.18 5.54
CA THR A 67 13.02 5.68 6.82
C THR A 67 11.92 4.93 7.56
N PHE A 68 10.78 5.58 7.77
CA PHE A 68 9.68 4.99 8.52
C PHE A 68 9.25 3.63 7.92
N MET A 69 9.02 3.57 6.61
CA MET A 69 8.59 2.36 5.92
C MET A 69 9.69 1.30 5.90
N SER A 70 10.94 1.69 5.66
CA SER A 70 12.09 0.77 5.62
C SER A 70 12.32 0.05 6.93
N TYR A 71 12.14 0.72 8.07
CA TYR A 71 12.49 0.14 9.36
C TYR A 71 11.29 -0.40 10.15
N ASN A 72 10.06 0.04 9.84
CA ASN A 72 8.85 -0.41 10.54
C ASN A 72 7.97 -1.37 9.75
N SER A 73 8.25 -1.60 8.46
CA SER A 73 7.49 -2.56 7.64
C SER A 73 8.28 -3.84 7.36
N ASN A 74 7.57 -4.95 7.18
CA ASN A 74 8.10 -6.20 6.65
C ASN A 74 7.17 -6.71 5.53
N GLU A 75 7.53 -7.81 4.86
CA GLU A 75 6.73 -8.33 3.76
C GLU A 75 5.30 -8.73 4.17
N PHE A 76 5.09 -9.16 5.42
CA PHE A 76 3.76 -9.48 5.94
C PHE A 76 2.87 -8.22 6.01
N ILE A 77 3.40 -7.14 6.61
CA ILE A 77 2.70 -5.84 6.69
C ILE A 77 2.45 -5.28 5.29
N VAL A 78 3.44 -5.31 4.41
CA VAL A 78 3.29 -4.85 3.02
C VAL A 78 2.25 -5.67 2.27
N ASN A 79 2.17 -6.99 2.49
CA ASN A 79 1.13 -7.81 1.85
C ASN A 79 -0.27 -7.47 2.36
N ILE A 80 -0.45 -7.26 3.68
CA ILE A 80 -1.77 -6.82 4.21
C ILE A 80 -2.17 -5.47 3.60
N MET A 81 -1.26 -4.49 3.63
CA MET A 81 -1.52 -3.17 3.08
C MET A 81 -1.87 -3.26 1.59
N TYR A 82 -1.09 -4.02 0.82
CA TYR A 82 -1.37 -4.26 -0.59
C TYR A 82 -2.73 -4.92 -0.79
N SER A 83 -3.01 -6.05 -0.17
CA SER A 83 -4.22 -6.83 -0.46
C SER A 83 -5.47 -6.05 -0.09
N ALA A 84 -5.45 -5.30 1.03
CA ALA A 84 -6.53 -4.42 1.42
C ALA A 84 -6.71 -3.27 0.42
N THR A 85 -5.63 -2.54 0.08
CA THR A 85 -5.66 -1.46 -0.93
C THR A 85 -6.17 -1.99 -2.27
N PHE A 86 -5.64 -3.13 -2.72
CA PHE A 86 -5.98 -3.73 -4.00
C PHE A 86 -7.44 -4.16 -4.05
N LEU A 87 -8.02 -4.56 -2.93
CA LEU A 87 -9.46 -4.81 -2.88
C LEU A 87 -10.25 -3.49 -3.06
N VAL A 88 -9.88 -2.44 -2.32
CA VAL A 88 -10.61 -1.17 -2.31
C VAL A 88 -10.54 -0.43 -3.66
N VAL A 89 -9.41 -0.49 -4.38
CA VAL A 89 -9.32 0.06 -5.74
C VAL A 89 -10.16 -0.70 -6.77
N ASN A 90 -10.56 -1.94 -6.47
CA ASN A 90 -11.48 -2.72 -7.30
C ASN A 90 -12.94 -2.56 -6.87
N MET A 91 -13.27 -1.58 -6.01
CA MET A 91 -14.65 -1.26 -5.69
C MET A 91 -15.37 -0.60 -6.85
N ASN A 92 -14.70 0.31 -7.57
CA ASN A 92 -15.24 0.89 -8.78
C ASN A 92 -15.39 -0.20 -9.86
N PRO A 93 -16.61 -0.43 -10.40
CA PRO A 93 -16.85 -1.41 -11.45
C PRO A 93 -15.96 -1.22 -12.70
N VAL A 94 -15.56 0.02 -13.01
CA VAL A 94 -14.65 0.32 -14.11
C VAL A 94 -13.26 -0.26 -13.82
N GLY A 95 -12.67 0.08 -12.68
CA GLY A 95 -11.39 -0.48 -12.22
C GLY A 95 -11.44 -2.01 -12.10
N LEU A 96 -12.51 -2.57 -11.55
CA LEU A 96 -12.74 -4.01 -11.48
C LEU A 96 -12.77 -4.67 -12.86
N GLY A 97 -13.43 -4.04 -13.84
CA GLY A 97 -13.49 -4.51 -15.23
C GLY A 97 -12.09 -4.73 -15.82
N THR A 98 -11.13 -3.85 -15.50
CA THR A 98 -9.73 -4.01 -15.94
C THR A 98 -9.05 -5.21 -15.30
N SER A 99 -9.27 -5.45 -14.00
CA SER A 99 -8.76 -6.62 -13.29
C SER A 99 -9.35 -7.91 -13.86
N VAL A 100 -10.65 -7.90 -14.20
CA VAL A 100 -11.33 -9.02 -14.83
C VAL A 100 -10.75 -9.32 -16.20
N HIS A 101 -10.61 -8.30 -17.05
CA HIS A 101 -10.04 -8.42 -18.39
C HIS A 101 -8.64 -9.04 -18.38
N THR A 102 -7.77 -8.61 -17.46
CA THR A 102 -6.42 -9.19 -17.36
C THR A 102 -6.40 -10.60 -16.77
N GLY A 103 -7.45 -10.98 -16.01
CA GLY A 103 -7.58 -12.26 -15.33
C GLY A 103 -6.52 -12.57 -14.27
N LYS A 104 -5.59 -11.63 -14.02
CA LYS A 104 -4.37 -11.91 -13.23
C LYS A 104 -4.68 -12.11 -11.75
N VAL A 105 -5.70 -11.42 -11.25
CA VAL A 105 -6.22 -11.55 -9.88
C VAL A 105 -6.70 -12.97 -9.60
N PHE A 106 -7.33 -13.61 -10.58
CA PHE A 106 -7.89 -14.95 -10.43
C PHE A 106 -6.87 -16.05 -10.70
N ASN A 107 -6.14 -15.92 -11.82
CA ASN A 107 -5.33 -17.02 -12.36
C ASN A 107 -3.88 -17.01 -11.85
N LYS A 108 -3.41 -15.86 -11.35
CA LYS A 108 -2.01 -15.64 -10.98
C LYS A 108 -1.90 -14.80 -9.71
N LYS A 109 -2.72 -15.12 -8.69
CA LYS A 109 -2.89 -14.34 -7.45
C LYS A 109 -1.56 -13.93 -6.80
N GLN A 110 -0.66 -14.89 -6.58
CA GLN A 110 0.66 -14.61 -5.98
C GLN A 110 1.53 -13.72 -6.87
N LYS A 111 1.57 -13.98 -8.18
CA LYS A 111 2.32 -13.13 -9.11
C LYS A 111 1.76 -11.71 -9.19
N ARG A 112 0.44 -11.53 -9.07
CA ARG A 112 -0.19 -10.21 -9.02
C ARG A 112 0.28 -9.40 -7.81
N PHE A 113 0.38 -10.04 -6.64
CA PHE A 113 1.01 -9.44 -5.46
C PHE A 113 2.47 -9.11 -5.73
N GLU A 114 3.27 -10.06 -6.21
CA GLU A 114 4.71 -9.86 -6.46
C GLU A 114 4.99 -8.69 -7.40
N ASP A 115 4.25 -8.58 -8.52
CA ASP A 115 4.44 -7.46 -9.46
C ASP A 115 4.10 -6.11 -8.83
N THR A 116 3.12 -6.08 -7.91
CA THR A 116 2.77 -4.86 -7.21
C THR A 116 3.78 -4.54 -6.12
N ARG A 117 4.24 -5.55 -5.37
CA ARG A 117 5.35 -5.44 -4.43
C ARG A 117 6.57 -4.88 -5.13
N ASP A 118 6.94 -5.39 -6.30
CA ASP A 118 8.11 -4.96 -7.06
C ASP A 118 7.99 -3.51 -7.56
N PHE A 119 6.78 -2.95 -7.64
CA PHE A 119 6.55 -1.51 -7.83
C PHE A 119 6.73 -0.71 -6.52
N PHE A 120 6.22 -1.23 -5.40
CA PHE A 120 6.29 -0.55 -4.10
C PHE A 120 7.66 -0.62 -3.41
N LEU A 121 8.46 -1.69 -3.57
CA LEU A 121 9.77 -1.77 -2.92
C LEU A 121 10.67 -0.59 -3.31
N PRO A 122 10.84 -0.27 -4.63
CA PRO A 122 11.68 0.85 -5.03
C PRO A 122 11.13 2.20 -4.59
N LEU A 123 9.81 2.34 -4.49
CA LEU A 123 9.17 3.55 -3.96
C LEU A 123 9.59 3.81 -2.51
N PHE A 124 9.56 2.80 -1.64
CA PHE A 124 9.91 2.98 -0.22
C PHE A 124 11.42 2.95 0.04
N GLU A 125 12.20 2.36 -0.86
CA GLU A 125 13.66 2.33 -0.77
C GLU A 125 14.30 3.63 -1.28
N PHE A 126 13.87 4.12 -2.43
CA PHE A 126 14.49 5.24 -3.12
C PHE A 126 13.68 6.53 -3.07
N GLY A 127 12.37 6.45 -2.80
CA GLY A 127 11.47 7.60 -2.80
C GLY A 127 10.87 7.91 -4.18
N PRO A 128 9.73 8.63 -4.22
CA PRO A 128 9.00 8.92 -5.44
C PRO A 128 9.71 9.91 -6.37
N THR A 129 10.68 10.68 -5.86
CA THR A 129 11.45 11.62 -6.69
C THR A 129 12.69 10.98 -7.34
N SER A 130 13.06 9.76 -6.95
CA SER A 130 14.22 9.06 -7.52
C SER A 130 14.04 8.69 -8.99
N THR A 131 15.15 8.65 -9.74
CA THR A 131 15.17 8.19 -11.14
C THR A 131 14.70 6.73 -11.28
N ILE A 132 15.07 5.88 -10.31
CA ILE A 132 14.64 4.48 -10.22
C ILE A 132 13.12 4.37 -10.11
N HIS A 133 12.51 5.10 -9.17
CA HIS A 133 11.05 5.06 -9.04
C HIS A 133 10.36 5.70 -10.25
N SER A 134 10.93 6.77 -10.80
CA SER A 134 10.37 7.45 -11.98
C SER A 134 10.33 6.56 -13.21
N GLU A 135 11.32 5.68 -13.40
CA GLU A 135 11.25 4.64 -14.42
C GLU A 135 10.11 3.63 -14.15
N ASN A 136 9.94 3.19 -12.89
CA ASN A 136 8.83 2.31 -12.53
C ASN A 136 7.45 2.97 -12.73
N GLN A 137 7.31 4.25 -12.40
CA GLN A 137 6.09 5.03 -12.65
C GLN A 137 5.80 5.13 -14.15
N ARG A 138 6.82 5.40 -14.99
CA ARG A 138 6.67 5.40 -16.46
C ARG A 138 6.21 4.04 -16.98
N ARG A 139 6.78 2.95 -16.48
CA ARG A 139 6.38 1.58 -16.86
C ARG A 139 4.93 1.28 -16.44
N LEU A 140 4.51 1.74 -15.26
CA LEU A 140 3.13 1.60 -14.79
C LEU A 140 2.15 2.40 -15.65
N ASN A 141 2.44 3.67 -15.92
CA ASN A 141 1.62 4.51 -16.81
C ASN A 141 1.54 3.91 -18.22
N ALA A 142 2.65 3.41 -18.78
CA ALA A 142 2.64 2.76 -20.09
C ALA A 142 1.79 1.47 -20.11
N LEU A 143 1.77 0.72 -18.99
CA LEU A 143 0.89 -0.44 -18.83
C LEU A 143 -0.58 0.00 -18.81
N HIS A 144 -0.91 1.00 -17.99
CA HIS A 144 -2.27 1.57 -17.92
C HIS A 144 -2.77 2.03 -19.29
N MET A 145 -1.96 2.83 -20.02
CA MET A 145 -2.33 3.32 -21.35
C MET A 145 -2.44 2.21 -22.40
N ARG A 146 -1.66 1.13 -22.27
CA ARG A 146 -1.80 -0.04 -23.15
C ARG A 146 -3.14 -0.75 -22.91
N LEU A 147 -3.57 -0.85 -21.66
CA LEU A 147 -4.85 -1.45 -21.31
C LEU A 147 -6.02 -0.53 -21.68
N ALA A 148 -5.86 0.80 -21.54
CA ALA A 148 -6.86 1.78 -21.97
C ALA A 148 -7.19 1.67 -23.48
N LYS A 149 -6.21 1.34 -24.32
CA LYS A 149 -6.46 1.06 -25.75
C LYS A 149 -7.38 -0.14 -25.99
N GLN A 150 -7.42 -1.09 -25.06
CA GLN A 150 -8.27 -2.28 -25.13
C GLN A 150 -9.60 -2.09 -24.41
N LEU A 151 -9.64 -1.19 -23.42
CA LEU A 151 -10.79 -0.86 -22.59
C LEU A 151 -10.95 0.67 -22.52
N PRO A 152 -11.40 1.34 -23.59
CA PRO A 152 -11.49 2.79 -23.63
C PRO A 152 -12.33 3.37 -22.50
N GLY A 153 -11.88 4.48 -21.93
CA GLY A 153 -12.51 5.16 -20.78
C GLY A 153 -12.15 4.57 -19.41
N SER A 154 -11.54 3.38 -19.36
CA SER A 154 -11.25 2.71 -18.08
C SER A 154 -10.14 3.37 -17.27
N TRP A 155 -9.38 4.30 -17.85
CA TRP A 155 -8.35 5.10 -17.17
C TRP A 155 -8.64 6.60 -17.27
N ASN A 156 -9.92 7.00 -17.36
CA ASN A 156 -10.30 8.42 -17.42
C ASN A 156 -11.11 8.91 -16.20
N HIS A 157 -11.10 8.13 -15.11
CA HIS A 157 -11.73 8.48 -13.83
C HIS A 157 -10.65 8.82 -12.80
N TYR A 158 -10.41 10.10 -12.55
CA TYR A 158 -9.30 10.53 -11.68
C TYR A 158 -9.42 10.01 -10.23
N GLU A 159 -10.63 9.73 -9.74
CA GLU A 159 -10.84 9.17 -8.40
C GLU A 159 -10.20 7.77 -8.24
N ASP A 160 -10.11 6.98 -9.31
CA ASP A 160 -9.45 5.65 -9.30
C ASP A 160 -7.93 5.77 -9.06
N PHE A 161 -7.38 6.97 -9.23
CA PHE A 161 -5.99 7.30 -8.90
C PHE A 161 -5.86 8.01 -7.55
N ILE A 162 -6.90 8.74 -7.11
CA ILE A 162 -6.91 9.32 -5.76
C ILE A 162 -6.90 8.21 -4.73
N GLU A 163 -7.78 7.21 -4.87
CA GLU A 163 -7.97 6.18 -3.86
C GLU A 163 -6.68 5.44 -3.46
N PRO A 164 -5.90 4.82 -4.37
CA PRO A 164 -4.67 4.14 -3.99
C PRO A 164 -3.65 5.06 -3.32
N CYS A 165 -3.61 6.35 -3.71
CA CYS A 165 -2.73 7.35 -3.09
C CYS A 165 -3.23 7.81 -1.72
N ALA A 166 -4.54 8.02 -1.55
CA ALA A 166 -5.15 8.37 -0.28
C ALA A 166 -4.94 7.24 0.74
N VAL A 167 -5.16 5.98 0.34
CA VAL A 167 -4.82 4.80 1.14
C VAL A 167 -3.33 4.80 1.49
N ALA A 168 -2.43 5.02 0.54
CA ALA A 168 -0.99 5.05 0.82
C ALA A 168 -0.62 6.10 1.87
N ALA A 169 -1.31 7.26 1.91
CA ALA A 169 -1.11 8.26 2.94
C ALA A 169 -1.57 7.77 4.33
N VAL A 170 -2.78 7.19 4.42
CA VAL A 170 -3.45 7.01 5.73
C VAL A 170 -3.41 5.60 6.28
N GLN A 171 -3.10 4.58 5.47
CA GLN A 171 -3.26 3.16 5.84
C GLN A 171 -2.48 2.79 7.09
N VAL A 172 -1.26 3.28 7.24
CA VAL A 172 -0.45 3.02 8.44
C VAL A 172 -1.11 3.61 9.69
N HIS A 173 -1.55 4.87 9.61
CA HIS A 173 -2.26 5.55 10.69
C HIS A 173 -3.54 4.78 11.08
N ASN A 174 -4.35 4.39 10.09
CA ASN A 174 -5.59 3.65 10.31
C ASN A 174 -5.31 2.27 10.93
N THR A 175 -4.27 1.57 10.46
CA THR A 175 -3.87 0.25 11.01
C THR A 175 -3.42 0.37 12.46
N MET A 176 -2.63 1.39 12.80
CA MET A 176 -2.23 1.66 14.18
C MET A 176 -3.45 1.92 15.07
N ARG A 177 -4.41 2.74 14.61
CA ARG A 177 -5.64 3.03 15.36
C ARG A 177 -6.53 1.80 15.51
N LEU A 178 -6.63 0.95 14.50
CA LEU A 178 -7.34 -0.33 14.56
C LEU A 178 -6.73 -1.29 15.59
N ALA A 179 -5.41 -1.22 15.78
CA ALA A 179 -4.70 -1.94 16.83
C ALA A 179 -4.78 -1.24 18.21
N GLY A 180 -5.53 -0.15 18.36
CA GLY A 180 -5.68 0.57 19.63
C GLY A 180 -4.51 1.49 20.00
N LEU A 181 -3.68 1.89 19.02
CA LEU A 181 -2.59 2.83 19.21
C LEU A 181 -3.01 4.26 18.79
N PRO A 182 -2.27 5.31 19.18
CA PRO A 182 -2.62 6.70 18.85
C PRO A 182 -2.63 7.04 17.35
N GLY A 183 -2.00 6.22 16.50
CA GLY A 183 -1.78 6.53 15.09
C GLY A 183 -0.45 7.26 14.84
N LEU A 184 -0.24 7.71 13.61
CA LEU A 184 0.95 8.50 13.24
C LEU A 184 0.95 9.88 13.91
N PRO A 185 2.11 10.40 14.36
CA PRO A 185 2.22 11.77 14.86
C PRO A 185 2.06 12.81 13.73
N PRO A 186 1.69 14.09 14.04
CA PRO A 186 1.37 15.09 13.01
C PRO A 186 2.46 15.32 11.95
N HIS A 187 3.74 15.33 12.33
CA HIS A 187 4.84 15.48 11.38
C HIS A 187 4.91 14.31 10.37
N MET A 188 4.67 13.07 10.82
CA MET A 188 4.60 11.91 9.95
C MET A 188 3.33 11.90 9.09
N GLN A 189 2.19 12.36 9.61
CA GLN A 189 0.97 12.52 8.81
C GLN A 189 1.22 13.48 7.63
N ARG A 190 1.88 14.62 7.90
CA ARG A 190 2.25 15.59 6.86
C ARG A 190 3.21 14.99 5.83
N ALA A 191 4.24 14.28 6.28
CA ALA A 191 5.20 13.63 5.38
C ALA A 191 4.53 12.57 4.49
N MET A 192 3.68 11.71 5.06
CA MET A 192 2.90 10.70 4.32
C MET A 192 1.95 11.36 3.30
N TYR A 193 1.31 12.47 3.66
CA TYR A 193 0.46 13.23 2.76
C TYR A 193 1.24 13.74 1.54
N LEU A 194 2.38 14.43 1.76
CA LEU A 194 3.19 14.97 0.68
C LEU A 194 3.75 13.86 -0.22
N PHE A 195 4.16 12.75 0.37
CA PHE A 195 4.61 11.56 -0.35
C PHE A 195 3.53 11.00 -1.27
N ALA A 196 2.31 10.82 -0.76
CA ALA A 196 1.17 10.34 -1.53
C ALA A 196 0.72 11.32 -2.62
N LYS A 197 0.75 12.63 -2.32
CA LYS A 197 0.45 13.68 -3.30
C LYS A 197 1.46 13.67 -4.45
N CYS A 198 2.75 13.56 -4.14
CA CYS A 198 3.81 13.43 -5.14
C CYS A 198 3.57 12.20 -6.04
N LEU A 199 3.16 11.06 -5.47
CA LEU A 199 2.79 9.88 -6.25
C LEU A 199 1.61 10.14 -7.18
N TYR A 200 0.54 10.73 -6.64
CA TYR A 200 -0.67 11.05 -7.38
C TYR A 200 -0.36 11.87 -8.63
N GLU A 201 0.37 12.96 -8.48
CA GLU A 201 0.73 13.88 -9.57
C GLU A 201 1.51 13.22 -10.72
N GLY A 202 2.12 12.05 -10.48
CA GLY A 202 2.85 11.28 -11.48
C GLY A 202 2.00 10.30 -12.30
N PHE A 203 0.69 10.18 -12.04
CA PHE A 203 -0.18 9.28 -12.77
C PHE A 203 -0.72 9.87 -14.07
N LEU A 204 -0.82 9.00 -15.08
CA LEU A 204 -1.37 9.32 -16.39
C LEU A 204 -2.74 8.64 -16.57
N MET A 205 -3.71 9.46 -16.98
CA MET A 205 -5.03 9.10 -17.48
C MET A 205 -5.06 9.15 -19.02
N GLU A 206 -6.15 8.65 -19.60
CA GLU A 206 -6.37 8.75 -21.06
C GLU A 206 -6.40 10.20 -21.56
N SER A 207 -6.96 11.11 -20.76
CA SER A 207 -7.03 12.55 -21.06
C SER A 207 -5.77 13.34 -20.71
N GLY A 208 -4.73 12.69 -20.15
CA GLY A 208 -3.52 13.35 -19.70
C GLY A 208 -3.18 13.05 -18.26
N PHE A 209 -2.34 13.88 -17.64
CA PHE A 209 -2.02 13.72 -16.23
C PHE A 209 -3.28 13.92 -15.37
N VAL A 210 -3.30 13.25 -14.21
CA VAL A 210 -4.35 13.48 -13.23
C VAL A 210 -4.42 14.98 -12.85
N PRO A 211 -5.61 15.54 -12.58
CA PRO A 211 -5.71 16.95 -12.23
C PRO A 211 -5.07 17.18 -10.85
N PRO A 212 -4.04 18.02 -10.71
CA PRO A 212 -3.27 18.15 -9.46
C PRO A 212 -4.13 18.64 -8.29
N ASP A 213 -5.12 19.48 -8.56
CA ASP A 213 -6.02 20.06 -7.56
C ASP A 213 -7.15 19.11 -7.12
N SER A 214 -7.27 17.94 -7.75
CA SER A 214 -8.26 16.93 -7.38
C SER A 214 -7.83 16.06 -6.20
N PHE A 215 -6.53 16.00 -5.88
CA PHE A 215 -6.07 15.24 -4.70
C PHE A 215 -6.59 15.89 -3.41
N PRO A 216 -6.97 15.12 -2.37
CA PRO A 216 -7.41 15.69 -1.11
C PRO A 216 -6.42 16.74 -0.58
N PRO A 217 -6.91 17.86 0.00
CA PRO A 217 -6.04 19.00 0.33
C PRO A 217 -5.11 18.77 1.53
N ASN A 218 -5.35 17.73 2.33
CA ASN A 218 -4.56 17.40 3.51
C ASN A 218 -4.78 15.94 3.95
N PHE A 219 -4.07 15.52 5.00
CA PHE A 219 -4.12 14.16 5.54
C PHE A 219 -5.52 13.76 6.03
N ASP A 220 -6.22 14.63 6.75
CA ASP A 220 -7.57 14.35 7.26
C ASP A 220 -8.58 14.21 6.12
N ALA A 221 -8.42 14.99 5.05
CA ALA A 221 -9.22 14.84 3.84
C ALA A 221 -8.94 13.51 3.13
N CYS A 222 -7.71 12.97 3.16
CA CYS A 222 -7.43 11.61 2.70
C CYS A 222 -8.14 10.56 3.57
N ILE A 223 -8.19 10.73 4.90
CA ILE A 223 -8.93 9.83 5.79
C ILE A 223 -10.40 9.82 5.39
N LYS A 224 -11.00 11.02 5.29
CA LYS A 224 -12.40 11.18 4.93
C LYS A 224 -12.70 10.58 3.55
N PHE A 225 -11.86 10.84 2.55
CA PHE A 225 -12.02 10.26 1.22
C PHE A 225 -12.03 8.73 1.28
N ASN A 226 -11.08 8.12 2.00
CA ASN A 226 -10.95 6.67 2.08
C ASN A 226 -12.17 6.02 2.78
N GLU A 227 -12.63 6.67 3.85
CA GLU A 227 -13.85 6.29 4.57
C GLU A 227 -15.11 6.40 3.71
N GLU A 228 -15.24 7.46 2.93
CA GLU A 228 -16.37 7.66 2.02
C GLU A 228 -16.34 6.64 0.90
N TRP A 229 -15.18 6.45 0.25
CA TRP A 229 -14.97 5.49 -0.83
C TRP A 229 -15.39 4.07 -0.44
N GLY A 230 -14.92 3.59 0.73
CA GLY A 230 -15.23 2.27 1.26
C GLY A 230 -16.71 2.03 1.58
N ARG A 231 -17.48 3.11 1.81
CA ARG A 231 -18.92 3.09 2.14
C ARG A 231 -19.83 3.48 0.97
N ARG A 232 -19.29 3.80 -0.20
CA ARG A 232 -20.11 4.14 -1.37
C ARG A 232 -21.02 2.95 -1.73
N PRO A 233 -22.28 3.20 -2.13
CA PRO A 233 -23.20 2.14 -2.54
C PRO A 233 -22.84 1.63 -3.94
N TRP A 234 -21.87 0.73 -4.02
CA TRP A 234 -21.45 0.14 -5.29
C TRP A 234 -22.48 -0.87 -5.83
N PRO A 235 -22.73 -0.90 -7.16
CA PRO A 235 -23.68 -1.84 -7.74
C PRO A 235 -23.25 -3.31 -7.52
N PRO A 236 -24.14 -4.21 -7.08
CA PRO A 236 -23.80 -5.61 -6.85
C PRO A 236 -23.09 -6.26 -8.05
N SER A 237 -22.04 -7.03 -7.80
CA SER A 237 -21.20 -7.61 -8.84
C SER A 237 -20.66 -8.99 -8.45
N ASP A 238 -20.97 -10.02 -9.25
CA ASP A 238 -20.41 -11.36 -9.07
C ASP A 238 -18.89 -11.37 -9.30
N ALA A 239 -18.42 -10.55 -10.25
CA ALA A 239 -16.99 -10.37 -10.48
C ALA A 239 -16.30 -9.78 -9.25
N ALA A 240 -16.95 -8.86 -8.53
CA ALA A 240 -16.43 -8.32 -7.28
C ALA A 240 -16.32 -9.44 -6.25
N ARG A 241 -17.38 -10.22 -6.04
CA ARG A 241 -17.37 -11.36 -5.09
C ARG A 241 -16.24 -12.36 -5.40
N LEU A 242 -16.04 -12.70 -6.66
CA LEU A 242 -14.92 -13.55 -7.10
C LEU A 242 -13.56 -12.91 -6.81
N ALA A 243 -13.41 -11.60 -7.06
CA ALA A 243 -12.18 -10.87 -6.78
C ALA A 243 -11.88 -10.83 -5.27
N GLY A 244 -12.89 -10.56 -4.45
CA GLY A 244 -12.77 -10.58 -2.99
C GLY A 244 -12.26 -11.92 -2.47
N LYS A 245 -12.87 -13.02 -2.94
CA LYS A 245 -12.41 -14.37 -2.59
C LYS A 245 -10.96 -14.61 -3.04
N ALA A 246 -10.61 -14.29 -4.28
CA ALA A 246 -9.28 -14.54 -4.82
C ALA A 246 -8.18 -13.73 -4.09
N ILE A 247 -8.46 -12.47 -3.75
CA ILE A 247 -7.52 -11.60 -3.02
C ILE A 247 -7.36 -12.06 -1.57
N SER A 248 -8.45 -12.43 -0.90
CA SER A 248 -8.41 -13.00 0.46
C SER A 248 -7.57 -14.29 0.48
N GLU A 249 -7.87 -15.23 -0.44
CA GLU A 249 -7.14 -16.50 -0.56
C GLU A 249 -5.65 -16.29 -0.84
N GLN A 250 -5.27 -15.31 -1.65
CA GLN A 250 -3.87 -15.00 -1.90
C GLN A 250 -3.12 -14.68 -0.60
N PHE A 251 -3.73 -13.88 0.27
CA PHE A 251 -3.13 -13.50 1.55
C PHE A 251 -3.08 -14.69 2.51
N GLU A 252 -4.18 -15.43 2.61
CA GLU A 252 -4.32 -16.63 3.45
C GLU A 252 -3.28 -17.69 3.08
N GLU A 253 -3.22 -18.10 1.82
CA GLU A 253 -2.33 -19.15 1.30
C GLU A 253 -0.85 -18.79 1.46
N ARG A 254 -0.50 -17.49 1.42
CA ARG A 254 0.90 -17.05 1.53
C ARG A 254 1.43 -17.14 2.97
N TRP A 255 0.59 -16.85 3.96
CA TRP A 255 1.04 -16.59 5.32
C TRP A 255 0.53 -17.58 6.36
N PHE A 256 -0.55 -18.31 6.07
CA PHE A 256 -1.19 -19.19 7.03
C PHE A 256 -1.30 -20.60 6.43
N PRO A 257 -0.93 -21.65 7.18
CA PRO A 257 -1.25 -23.01 6.75
C PRO A 257 -2.77 -23.22 6.76
N ARG A 258 -3.27 -24.14 5.93
CA ARG A 258 -4.70 -24.36 5.66
C ARG A 258 -5.63 -24.34 6.89
N PRO A 259 -5.31 -24.98 8.03
CA PRO A 259 -6.18 -24.94 9.21
C PRO A 259 -6.36 -23.56 9.82
N PHE A 260 -5.46 -22.60 9.53
CA PHE A 260 -5.45 -21.25 10.07
C PHE A 260 -5.85 -20.18 9.05
N HIS A 261 -6.35 -20.56 7.88
CA HIS A 261 -6.83 -19.58 6.89
C HIS A 261 -7.92 -18.66 7.45
N PHE A 262 -8.76 -19.13 8.38
CA PHE A 262 -9.76 -18.29 9.04
C PHE A 262 -9.14 -17.12 9.83
N VAL A 263 -7.94 -17.31 10.40
CA VAL A 263 -7.16 -16.24 11.03
C VAL A 263 -6.63 -15.30 9.97
N GLY A 264 -6.05 -15.83 8.89
CA GLY A 264 -5.53 -15.03 7.77
C GLY A 264 -6.62 -14.14 7.19
N ARG A 265 -7.82 -14.68 7.01
CA ARG A 265 -9.01 -13.93 6.60
C ARG A 265 -9.37 -12.83 7.59
N ALA A 266 -9.36 -13.12 8.89
CA ALA A 266 -9.68 -12.11 9.91
C ALA A 266 -8.65 -10.96 9.92
N VAL A 267 -7.37 -11.26 9.70
CA VAL A 267 -6.30 -10.25 9.54
C VAL A 267 -6.52 -9.42 8.28
N PHE A 268 -6.77 -10.07 7.14
CA PHE A 268 -7.03 -9.41 5.86
C PHE A 268 -8.27 -8.51 5.89
N CYS A 269 -9.36 -8.97 6.49
CA CYS A 269 -10.62 -8.22 6.57
C CYS A 269 -10.59 -7.08 7.59
N LEU A 270 -9.63 -7.07 8.51
CA LEU A 270 -9.57 -6.10 9.61
C LEU A 270 -9.56 -4.62 9.15
N PRO A 271 -8.74 -4.20 8.16
CA PRO A 271 -8.69 -2.81 7.72
C PRO A 271 -9.85 -2.35 6.82
N LEU A 272 -10.76 -3.23 6.42
CA LEU A 272 -11.82 -2.90 5.46
C LEU A 272 -13.06 -2.29 6.15
N ALA A 273 -13.91 -1.56 5.42
CA ALA A 273 -15.24 -1.18 5.93
C ALA A 273 -16.20 -2.39 5.88
N ASP A 274 -17.30 -2.36 6.64
CA ASP A 274 -18.30 -3.44 6.62
C ASP A 274 -19.00 -3.53 5.26
N GLU A 275 -19.31 -2.39 4.67
CA GLU A 275 -19.89 -2.24 3.34
C GLU A 275 -18.94 -2.79 2.25
N THR A 276 -17.62 -2.62 2.45
CA THR A 276 -16.61 -3.25 1.58
C THR A 276 -16.68 -4.78 1.69
N LEU A 277 -16.78 -5.33 2.91
CA LEU A 277 -16.90 -6.79 3.10
C LEU A 277 -18.17 -7.34 2.45
N GLU A 278 -19.28 -6.62 2.59
CA GLU A 278 -20.57 -6.98 1.99
C GLU A 278 -20.48 -6.99 0.46
N TYR A 279 -19.97 -5.90 -0.13
CA TYR A 279 -19.80 -5.75 -1.58
C TYR A 279 -18.98 -6.89 -2.18
N PHE A 280 -17.88 -7.26 -1.53
CA PHE A 280 -16.99 -8.34 -1.97
C PHE A 280 -17.43 -9.74 -1.52
N GLY A 281 -18.58 -9.88 -0.84
CA GLY A 281 -19.07 -11.18 -0.38
C GLY A 281 -18.13 -11.89 0.60
N LEU A 282 -17.39 -11.13 1.40
CA LEU A 282 -16.41 -11.67 2.35
C LEU A 282 -17.04 -12.15 3.66
N GLY A 283 -18.34 -11.87 3.85
CA GLY A 283 -19.08 -12.22 5.05
C GLY A 283 -18.72 -11.32 6.24
N PRO A 284 -19.53 -11.37 7.32
CA PRO A 284 -19.27 -10.56 8.51
C PRO A 284 -18.00 -11.03 9.23
N ARG A 285 -17.35 -10.10 9.93
CA ARG A 285 -16.19 -10.45 10.77
C ARG A 285 -16.63 -11.30 11.95
N ASN A 286 -15.89 -12.38 12.22
CA ASN A 286 -16.02 -13.10 13.48
C ASN A 286 -15.47 -12.22 14.62
N GLN A 287 -16.37 -11.72 15.48
CA GLN A 287 -16.03 -10.73 16.52
C GLN A 287 -14.96 -11.24 17.49
N VAL A 288 -14.97 -12.53 17.85
CA VAL A 288 -13.99 -13.10 18.77
C VAL A 288 -12.61 -13.18 18.12
N VAL A 289 -12.54 -13.73 16.90
CA VAL A 289 -11.27 -13.81 16.16
C VAL A 289 -10.72 -12.41 15.88
N THR A 290 -11.59 -11.47 15.48
CA THR A 290 -11.21 -10.07 15.26
C THR A 290 -10.68 -9.42 16.53
N PHE A 291 -11.31 -9.63 17.69
CA PHE A 291 -10.80 -9.14 18.97
C PHE A 291 -9.39 -9.69 19.26
N LEU A 292 -9.20 -10.99 19.09
CA LEU A 292 -7.91 -11.63 19.33
C LEU A 292 -6.83 -11.14 18.37
N VAL A 293 -7.15 -10.96 17.09
CA VAL A 293 -6.25 -10.38 16.09
C VAL A 293 -5.86 -8.94 16.48
N LYS A 294 -6.84 -8.10 16.86
CA LYS A 294 -6.55 -6.72 17.32
C LYS A 294 -5.63 -6.71 18.53
N LYS A 295 -5.86 -7.60 19.51
CA LYS A 295 -5.00 -7.75 20.69
C LYS A 295 -3.60 -8.25 20.34
N ALA A 296 -3.48 -9.21 19.42
CA ALA A 296 -2.19 -9.68 18.93
C ALA A 296 -1.41 -8.57 18.21
N MET A 297 -2.08 -7.77 17.36
CA MET A 297 -1.46 -6.61 16.72
C MET A 297 -1.01 -5.56 17.73
N TRP A 298 -1.89 -5.20 18.67
CA TRP A 298 -1.54 -4.28 19.77
C TRP A 298 -0.30 -4.75 20.53
N LEU A 299 -0.25 -6.03 20.90
CA LEU A 299 0.87 -6.61 21.62
C LEU A 299 2.15 -6.58 20.77
N ALA A 300 2.06 -6.96 19.48
CA ALA A 300 3.19 -6.93 18.56
C ALA A 300 3.78 -5.52 18.40
N PHE A 301 2.93 -4.51 18.20
CA PHE A 301 3.37 -3.11 18.12
C PHE A 301 3.92 -2.60 19.44
N THR A 302 3.33 -2.99 20.57
CA THR A 302 3.83 -2.61 21.91
C THR A 302 5.22 -3.20 22.16
N ILE A 303 5.42 -4.49 21.84
CA ILE A 303 6.74 -5.13 21.91
C ILE A 303 7.72 -4.42 20.98
N GLN A 304 7.34 -4.12 19.73
CA GLN A 304 8.19 -3.38 18.80
C GLN A 304 8.58 -1.99 19.33
N ALA A 305 7.63 -1.26 19.92
CA ALA A 305 7.87 0.04 20.54
C ALA A 305 8.83 -0.06 21.74
N LEU A 306 8.83 -1.20 22.45
CA LEU A 306 9.73 -1.44 23.56
C LEU A 306 11.11 -1.96 23.14
N MET A 307 11.26 -2.64 22.00
CA MET A 307 12.54 -3.21 21.53
C MET A 307 13.48 -2.14 20.93
N PRO A 308 14.81 -2.38 20.86
CA PRO A 308 15.70 -1.48 20.16
C PRO A 308 15.39 -1.41 18.66
N ASP A 309 15.54 -0.23 18.09
CA ASP A 309 15.29 -0.02 16.67
C ASP A 309 16.27 -0.81 15.79
N PRO A 310 15.78 -1.44 14.70
CA PRO A 310 16.63 -2.21 13.80
C PRO A 310 17.70 -1.32 13.15
N LYS A 311 18.90 -1.86 12.96
CA LYS A 311 20.01 -1.17 12.27
C LYS A 311 19.99 -1.36 10.74
N LEU A 312 19.31 -2.41 10.29
CA LEU A 312 19.11 -2.72 8.88
C LEU A 312 17.64 -2.64 8.52
N GLY A 313 17.34 -1.85 7.48
CA GLY A 313 15.99 -1.73 6.92
C GLY A 313 15.57 -3.01 6.20
N THR A 314 14.26 -3.18 6.01
CA THR A 314 13.69 -4.34 5.31
C THR A 314 14.11 -4.39 3.85
N TYR A 315 14.09 -3.26 3.13
CA TYR A 315 14.48 -3.22 1.72
C TYR A 315 15.98 -3.47 1.54
N GLU A 316 16.81 -2.91 2.42
CA GLU A 316 18.25 -3.23 2.49
C GLU A 316 18.50 -4.72 2.72
N LYS A 317 17.78 -5.36 3.67
CA LYS A 317 17.87 -6.82 3.87
C LYS A 317 17.47 -7.60 2.61
N ASN A 318 16.44 -7.16 1.90
CA ASN A 318 15.98 -7.83 0.68
C ASN A 318 17.01 -7.71 -0.45
N ARG A 319 17.63 -6.54 -0.60
CA ARG A 319 18.73 -6.30 -1.52
C ARG A 319 19.92 -7.20 -1.21
N MET A 320 20.38 -7.21 0.05
CA MET A 320 21.48 -8.08 0.49
C MET A 320 21.20 -9.56 0.17
N LYS A 321 20.00 -10.07 0.45
CA LYS A 321 19.62 -11.45 0.11
C LYS A 321 19.67 -11.72 -1.39
N ARG A 322 19.13 -10.82 -2.21
CA ARG A 322 19.12 -10.94 -3.67
C ARG A 322 20.55 -10.97 -4.21
N ASP A 323 21.42 -10.15 -3.65
CA ASP A 323 22.80 -9.99 -4.09
C ASP A 323 23.75 -11.02 -3.44
N GLY A 324 23.21 -12.02 -2.71
CA GLY A 324 23.98 -13.09 -2.06
C GLY A 324 24.83 -12.63 -0.86
N VAL A 325 24.59 -11.43 -0.34
CA VAL A 325 25.32 -10.86 0.80
C VAL A 325 24.76 -11.43 2.12
N PRO A 326 25.60 -12.03 2.98
CA PRO A 326 25.15 -12.56 4.27
C PRO A 326 24.52 -11.47 5.15
N LEU A 327 23.38 -11.78 5.77
CA LEU A 327 22.76 -10.90 6.75
C LEU A 327 23.47 -11.02 8.10
N PRO A 328 23.68 -9.90 8.83
CA PRO A 328 24.17 -9.96 10.21
C PRO A 328 23.23 -10.80 11.08
N GLN A 329 23.79 -11.63 11.95
CA GLN A 329 23.00 -12.38 12.91
C GLN A 329 22.33 -11.39 13.88
N SER A 330 21.01 -11.49 14.04
CA SER A 330 20.24 -10.68 14.98
C SER A 330 19.61 -11.60 16.02
N PRO A 331 19.87 -11.38 17.32
CA PRO A 331 19.29 -12.21 18.39
C PRO A 331 17.77 -12.00 18.56
N VAL A 332 17.18 -11.00 17.92
CA VAL A 332 15.80 -10.53 18.17
C VAL A 332 14.75 -11.19 17.26
N LYS A 333 15.17 -11.77 16.13
CA LYS A 333 14.26 -12.26 15.05
C LYS A 333 13.25 -13.33 15.48
N ASN A 334 13.55 -14.08 16.54
CA ASN A 334 12.76 -15.24 16.95
C ASN A 334 11.59 -14.87 17.88
N PHE A 335 11.58 -13.68 18.48
CA PHE A 335 10.63 -13.36 19.55
C PHE A 335 9.26 -12.88 19.03
N VAL A 336 9.23 -11.98 18.04
CA VAL A 336 7.97 -11.41 17.53
C VAL A 336 7.15 -12.44 16.75
N MET A 337 7.80 -13.26 15.92
CA MET A 337 7.11 -14.38 15.24
C MET A 337 6.65 -15.44 16.23
N ALA A 338 7.42 -15.73 17.29
CA ALA A 338 6.97 -16.64 18.35
C ALA A 338 5.79 -16.07 19.14
N ALA A 339 5.75 -14.76 19.42
CA ALA A 339 4.63 -14.11 20.12
C ALA A 339 3.36 -14.06 19.26
N LEU A 340 3.49 -13.75 17.97
CA LEU A 340 2.38 -13.85 17.01
C LEU A 340 1.90 -15.30 16.90
N LEU A 341 2.79 -16.27 16.69
CA LEU A 341 2.43 -17.69 16.63
C LEU A 341 1.79 -18.20 17.94
N ALA A 342 2.28 -17.77 19.10
CA ALA A 342 1.71 -18.14 20.40
C ALA A 342 0.31 -17.57 20.57
N ALA A 343 0.09 -16.29 20.22
CA ALA A 343 -1.22 -15.67 20.25
C ALA A 343 -2.20 -16.35 19.26
N LEU A 344 -1.71 -16.70 18.07
CA LEU A 344 -2.47 -17.43 17.06
C LEU A 344 -2.78 -18.87 17.47
N LEU A 345 -1.88 -19.54 18.21
CA LEU A 345 -2.13 -20.83 18.83
C LEU A 345 -3.24 -20.71 19.88
N SER A 346 -3.23 -19.66 20.71
CA SER A 346 -4.30 -19.42 21.68
C SER A 346 -5.65 -19.20 21.01
N VAL A 347 -5.68 -18.51 19.87
CA VAL A 347 -6.90 -18.35 19.05
C VAL A 347 -7.41 -19.69 18.51
N ALA A 348 -6.51 -20.53 17.99
CA ALA A 348 -6.90 -21.83 17.46
C ALA A 348 -7.37 -22.78 18.57
N ILE A 349 -6.69 -22.82 19.71
CA ILE A 349 -7.12 -23.60 20.87
C ILE A 349 -8.54 -23.17 21.28
N TYR A 350 -8.78 -21.86 21.45
CA TYR A 350 -10.13 -21.36 21.77
C TYR A 350 -11.18 -21.76 20.72
N HIS A 351 -10.85 -21.69 19.43
CA HIS A 351 -11.80 -22.04 18.38
C HIS A 351 -12.14 -23.55 18.41
N PHE A 352 -11.14 -24.42 18.58
CA PHE A 352 -11.35 -25.87 18.64
C PHE A 352 -12.06 -26.32 19.92
N THR A 353 -11.86 -25.63 21.06
CA THR A 353 -12.55 -25.98 22.32
C THR A 353 -14.01 -25.55 22.36
N ASN A 354 -14.44 -24.60 21.53
CA ASN A 354 -15.82 -24.06 21.51
C ASN A 354 -16.63 -24.48 20.27
N MET A 355 -16.12 -25.42 19.46
CA MET A 355 -16.89 -26.07 18.39
C MET A 355 -17.44 -27.46 18.80
N GLN A 356 -17.35 -27.80 20.09
CA GLN A 356 -18.13 -28.88 20.72
C GLN A 356 -19.33 -28.26 21.41
#